data_AF-A0A966H6H5-F1
#
_entry.id   AF-A0A966H6H5-F1
#
_cell.length_a   1.000
_cell.length_b   1.000
_cell.length_c   1.000
_cell.angle_alpha   90.00
_cell.angle_beta   90.00
_cell.angle_gamma   90.00
#
_symmetry.space_group_name_H-M   'P 1'
#
loop_
_entity.id
_entity.type
_entity.pdbx_description
1 polymer ?
#
loop_
_entity_poly.entity_id
_entity_poly.type
_entity_poly.pdbx_seq_one_letter_code
_entity_poly.pdbx_strand_id
1 'polypeptide(L)'
;KRFMVVDERVNLGARILQPFNSAQNRTHQKIQVTVNTGDLNILSPQQQSRLIVLQNNRWDNAAISIQPTFIRGKMYEYSNEQEMVFPSGKEYRWADLQSFRFLTDRMDKIDRNTMPWEITMKPDLIRNDARYAFFVDRNGLDEIGTAEGVNPWWQGDYAWVHFSLVPDGRKPIAGKEVFLLGSLTGNQLGDTSRMQFDEASGLYRKTLLLKQGYYSYQYVTRDKNGQGLGDPALTEGNYWETENDYQLLFYFRSMGGRHDELVGVGRLNSRLQRN
;
A
#
# COMPACT_ATOMS: atom_id res chain seq x y z
N LYS A 1 -12.64 9.08 8.05
CA LYS A 1 -11.37 8.37 8.36
C LYS A 1 -11.68 7.19 9.28
N ARG A 2 -10.97 6.07 9.15
CA ARG A 2 -11.12 4.91 10.06
C ARG A 2 -9.96 4.92 11.05
N PHE A 3 -10.24 4.62 12.31
CA PHE A 3 -9.24 4.30 13.32
C PHE A 3 -9.72 3.07 14.09
N MET A 4 -8.80 2.42 14.80
CA MET A 4 -9.07 1.19 15.54
C MET A 4 -8.67 1.41 17.00
N VAL A 5 -9.40 0.80 17.92
CA VAL A 5 -9.10 0.81 19.36
C VAL A 5 -8.84 -0.63 19.77
N VAL A 6 -7.69 -0.87 20.38
CA VAL A 6 -7.27 -2.21 20.82
C VAL A 6 -7.45 -2.33 22.33
N ASP A 7 -7.99 -3.48 22.74
CA ASP A 7 -8.01 -3.95 24.12
C ASP A 7 -7.08 -5.17 24.21
N GLU A 8 -5.80 -4.90 24.51
CA GLU A 8 -4.71 -5.86 24.35
C GLU A 8 -4.81 -7.03 25.34
N ARG A 9 -5.29 -8.18 24.85
CA ARG A 9 -5.50 -9.42 25.61
C ARG A 9 -4.77 -10.63 25.04
N VAL A 10 -4.26 -10.54 23.82
CA VAL A 10 -3.51 -11.61 23.14
C VAL A 10 -2.15 -11.12 22.71
N ASN A 11 -1.21 -12.06 22.59
CA ASN A 11 0.09 -11.78 21.99
C ASN A 11 0.14 -12.35 20.57
N LEU A 12 0.65 -11.56 19.62
CA LEU A 12 0.83 -11.94 18.23
C LEU A 12 2.31 -12.09 17.91
N GLY A 13 2.71 -13.26 17.43
CA GLY A 13 3.99 -13.50 16.78
C GLY A 13 3.79 -13.65 15.27
N ALA A 14 4.73 -13.17 14.46
CA ALA A 14 4.68 -13.36 13.02
C ALA A 14 6.06 -13.44 12.39
N ARG A 15 6.12 -14.00 11.20
CA ARG A 15 7.32 -14.05 10.37
C ARG A 15 6.97 -13.94 8.89
N ILE A 16 7.90 -13.40 8.11
CA ILE A 16 7.78 -13.37 6.64
C ILE A 16 8.55 -14.55 6.07
N LEU A 17 7.89 -15.28 5.17
CA LEU A 17 8.41 -16.46 4.51
C LEU A 17 8.34 -16.28 3.00
N GLN A 18 9.29 -16.87 2.29
CA GLN A 18 9.15 -17.04 0.84
C GLN A 18 8.02 -18.04 0.56
N PRO A 19 7.07 -17.72 -0.34
CA PRO A 19 6.07 -18.68 -0.79
C PRO A 19 6.72 -19.92 -1.39
N PHE A 20 6.15 -21.09 -1.11
CA PHE A 20 6.66 -22.36 -1.65
C PHE A 20 6.46 -22.47 -3.18
N ASN A 21 5.42 -21.81 -3.71
CA ASN A 21 5.15 -21.77 -5.15
C ASN A 21 6.30 -21.09 -5.90
N SER A 22 6.94 -21.82 -6.81
CA SER A 22 8.08 -21.34 -7.60
C SER A 22 7.76 -20.15 -8.51
N ALA A 23 6.48 -19.96 -8.88
CA ALA A 23 6.05 -18.78 -9.63
C ALA A 23 5.97 -17.51 -8.75
N GLN A 24 5.87 -17.67 -7.44
CA GLN A 24 5.63 -16.59 -6.48
C GLN A 24 6.80 -16.32 -5.54
N ASN A 25 7.74 -17.27 -5.39
CA ASN A 25 8.84 -17.18 -4.43
C ASN A 25 9.71 -15.91 -4.55
N ARG A 26 9.84 -15.35 -5.77
CA ARG A 26 10.63 -14.14 -6.07
C ARG A 26 9.79 -12.86 -6.16
N THR A 27 8.46 -12.97 -6.11
CA THR A 27 7.54 -11.87 -6.41
C THR A 27 6.60 -11.56 -5.24
N HIS A 28 6.32 -12.53 -4.36
CA HIS A 28 5.34 -12.40 -3.29
C HIS A 28 5.97 -12.65 -1.92
N GLN A 29 5.39 -12.02 -0.89
CA GLN A 29 5.74 -12.20 0.52
C GLN A 29 4.61 -12.95 1.24
N LYS A 30 4.93 -14.05 1.93
CA LYS A 30 3.97 -14.81 2.74
C LYS A 30 4.12 -14.45 4.21
N ILE A 31 3.00 -14.17 4.87
CA ILE A 31 2.98 -13.84 6.30
C ILE A 31 2.44 -15.04 7.07
N GLN A 32 3.25 -15.60 7.96
CA GLN A 32 2.81 -16.60 8.92
C GLN A 32 2.57 -15.92 10.27
N VAL A 33 1.43 -16.18 10.89
CA VAL A 33 1.04 -15.57 12.17
C VAL A 33 0.74 -16.64 13.20
N THR A 34 1.23 -16.43 14.41
CA THR A 34 0.89 -17.22 15.59
C THR A 34 0.23 -16.31 16.62
N VAL A 35 -0.91 -16.73 17.15
CA VAL A 35 -1.68 -16.00 18.16
C VAL A 35 -1.69 -16.82 19.44
N ASN A 36 -1.19 -16.24 20.53
CA ASN A 36 -1.43 -16.77 21.86
C ASN A 36 -2.73 -16.15 22.39
N THR A 37 -3.80 -16.92 22.42
CA THR A 37 -5.15 -16.46 22.76
C THR A 37 -5.31 -16.06 24.23
N GLY A 38 -4.28 -16.23 25.06
CA GLY A 38 -4.30 -15.84 26.46
C GLY A 38 -5.45 -16.53 27.20
N ASP A 39 -6.25 -15.77 27.92
CA ASP A 39 -7.41 -16.29 28.66
C ASP A 39 -8.74 -16.16 27.90
N LEU A 40 -8.69 -15.86 26.60
CA LEU A 40 -9.90 -15.82 25.78
C LEU A 40 -10.54 -17.20 25.66
N ASN A 41 -11.83 -17.27 25.97
CA ASN A 41 -12.63 -18.48 25.78
C ASN A 41 -13.16 -18.55 24.34
N ILE A 42 -12.36 -19.14 23.45
CA ILE A 42 -12.70 -19.37 22.05
C ILE A 42 -13.13 -20.83 21.88
N LEU A 43 -14.43 -21.05 21.74
CA LEU A 43 -15.02 -22.37 21.50
C LEU A 43 -15.04 -22.72 20.01
N SER A 44 -15.32 -21.73 19.17
CA SER A 44 -15.38 -21.88 17.71
C SER A 44 -14.58 -20.77 17.02
N PRO A 45 -13.29 -21.02 16.66
CA PRO A 45 -12.44 -20.02 16.03
C PRO A 45 -13.04 -19.41 14.76
N GLN A 46 -13.73 -20.19 13.93
CA GLN A 46 -14.35 -19.74 12.67
C GLN A 46 -15.40 -18.65 12.85
N GLN A 47 -16.06 -18.65 14.02
CA GLN A 47 -17.15 -17.73 14.31
C GLN A 47 -16.73 -16.62 15.27
N GLN A 48 -15.74 -16.90 16.11
CA GLN A 48 -15.34 -16.02 17.21
C GLN A 48 -14.00 -15.33 16.99
N SER A 49 -13.20 -15.74 16.01
CA SER A 49 -11.90 -15.13 15.74
C SER A 49 -11.75 -14.73 14.29
N ARG A 50 -11.05 -13.62 14.06
CA ARG A 50 -10.71 -13.15 12.71
C ARG A 50 -9.35 -12.48 12.76
N LEU A 51 -8.42 -13.00 11.97
CA LEU A 51 -7.14 -12.38 11.71
C LEU A 51 -7.23 -11.56 10.42
N ILE A 52 -6.79 -10.30 10.48
CA ILE A 52 -6.65 -9.42 9.31
C ILE A 52 -5.18 -9.01 9.19
N VAL A 53 -4.62 -9.12 8.00
CA VAL A 53 -3.26 -8.69 7.67
C VAL A 53 -3.33 -7.61 6.60
N LEU A 54 -2.78 -6.44 6.90
CA LEU A 54 -2.71 -5.29 6.00
C LEU A 54 -1.27 -5.10 5.53
N GLN A 55 -1.04 -4.95 4.22
CA GLN A 55 0.24 -4.54 3.66
C GLN A 55 0.25 -3.02 3.51
N ASN A 56 1.23 -2.32 4.05
CA ASN A 56 1.44 -0.87 3.89
C ASN A 56 0.18 -0.03 4.22
N ASN A 57 -0.55 -0.40 5.28
CA ASN A 57 -1.82 0.23 5.69
C ASN A 57 -2.93 0.21 4.62
N ARG A 58 -2.82 -0.67 3.62
CA ARG A 58 -3.82 -0.83 2.56
C ARG A 58 -4.93 -1.77 2.99
N TRP A 59 -6.14 -1.25 2.97
CA TRP A 59 -7.36 -2.02 3.22
C TRP A 59 -7.90 -2.68 1.96
N ASP A 60 -7.53 -2.16 0.78
CA ASP A 60 -8.00 -2.72 -0.49
C ASP A 60 -7.52 -4.15 -0.68
N ASN A 61 -6.27 -4.47 -0.30
CA ASN A 61 -5.67 -5.80 -0.44
C ASN A 61 -5.55 -6.58 0.89
N ALA A 62 -6.37 -6.26 1.88
CA ALA A 62 -6.33 -6.91 3.20
C ALA A 62 -6.58 -8.43 3.08
N ALA A 63 -5.69 -9.25 3.66
CA ALA A 63 -5.93 -10.68 3.78
C ALA A 63 -6.70 -10.95 5.08
N ILE A 64 -7.81 -11.68 4.98
CA ILE A 64 -8.66 -12.02 6.13
C ILE A 64 -8.68 -13.53 6.27
N SER A 65 -8.34 -14.04 7.45
CA SER A 65 -8.43 -15.45 7.79
C SER A 65 -9.29 -15.63 9.04
N ILE A 66 -10.25 -16.55 8.96
CA ILE A 66 -11.16 -16.88 10.06
C ILE A 66 -10.83 -18.23 10.71
N GLN A 67 -9.93 -19.02 10.10
CA GLN A 67 -9.63 -20.37 10.54
C GLN A 67 -8.12 -20.54 10.73
N PRO A 68 -7.66 -20.82 11.96
CA PRO A 68 -6.29 -21.26 12.18
C PRO A 68 -5.99 -22.56 11.43
N THR A 69 -4.78 -22.68 10.88
CA THR A 69 -4.28 -23.91 10.27
C THR A 69 -4.02 -24.99 11.33
N PHE A 70 -3.44 -24.59 12.47
CA PHE A 70 -3.21 -25.47 13.61
C PHE A 70 -3.64 -24.81 14.91
N ILE A 71 -4.17 -25.62 15.83
CA ILE A 71 -4.54 -25.21 17.18
C ILE A 71 -3.80 -26.12 18.15
N ARG A 72 -2.93 -25.53 18.99
CA ARG A 72 -2.19 -26.22 20.05
C ARG A 72 -2.51 -25.55 21.38
N GLY A 73 -3.58 -26.01 22.04
CA GLY A 73 -4.08 -25.37 23.25
C GLY A 73 -4.49 -23.92 22.98
N LYS A 74 -3.81 -22.97 23.62
CA LYS A 74 -4.01 -21.51 23.45
C LYS A 74 -3.21 -20.90 22.28
N MET A 75 -2.43 -21.70 21.56
CA MET A 75 -1.61 -21.24 20.44
C MET A 75 -2.28 -21.56 19.11
N TYR A 76 -2.69 -20.52 18.39
CA TYR A 76 -3.33 -20.62 17.08
C TYR A 76 -2.32 -20.23 16.01
N GLU A 77 -2.08 -21.11 15.03
CA GLU A 77 -1.15 -20.86 13.95
C GLU A 77 -1.90 -20.70 12.63
N TYR A 78 -1.64 -19.60 11.95
CA TYR A 78 -2.17 -19.25 10.63
C TYR A 78 -1.03 -19.33 9.62
N SER A 79 -0.99 -20.43 8.87
CA SER A 79 0.13 -20.78 7.97
C SER A 79 -0.30 -21.39 6.64
N ASN A 80 -1.57 -21.26 6.27
CA ASN A 80 -2.08 -21.79 5.00
C ASN A 80 -1.22 -21.31 3.81
N GLU A 81 -0.89 -22.20 2.88
CA GLU A 81 -0.03 -21.92 1.72
C GLU A 81 -0.63 -20.92 0.73
N GLN A 82 -1.96 -20.81 0.71
CA GLN A 82 -2.67 -19.93 -0.23
C GLN A 82 -3.16 -18.64 0.41
N GLU A 83 -3.12 -18.52 1.74
CA GLU A 83 -3.57 -17.32 2.45
C GLU A 83 -2.38 -16.43 2.83
N MET A 84 -2.65 -15.13 3.00
CA MET A 84 -1.65 -14.17 3.48
C MET A 84 -0.38 -14.12 2.61
N VAL A 85 -0.54 -14.41 1.31
CA VAL A 85 0.49 -14.24 0.27
C VAL A 85 0.21 -12.95 -0.47
N PHE A 86 1.10 -11.97 -0.32
CA PHE A 86 0.94 -10.62 -0.88
C PHE A 86 1.91 -10.40 -2.03
N PRO A 87 1.49 -9.77 -3.14
CA PRO A 87 2.43 -9.26 -4.13
C PRO A 87 3.36 -8.25 -3.45
N SER A 88 4.68 -8.45 -3.59
CA SER A 88 5.66 -7.65 -2.83
C SER A 88 5.79 -6.23 -3.36
N GLY A 89 5.40 -5.99 -4.62
CA GLY A 89 5.57 -4.69 -5.28
C GLY A 89 7.04 -4.28 -5.39
N LYS A 90 7.25 -2.96 -5.39
CA LYS A 90 8.54 -2.28 -5.38
C LYS A 90 8.42 -1.03 -4.51
N GLU A 91 9.56 -0.50 -4.03
CA GLU A 91 9.60 0.74 -3.26
C GLU A 91 8.81 1.85 -3.96
N TYR A 92 7.91 2.53 -3.25
CA TYR A 92 7.03 3.58 -3.76
C TYR A 92 7.85 4.73 -4.33
N ARG A 93 7.40 5.29 -5.45
CA ARG A 93 7.92 6.55 -5.99
C ARG A 93 7.57 7.69 -5.03
N TRP A 94 8.23 8.83 -5.17
CA TRP A 94 7.95 10.00 -4.36
C TRP A 94 7.70 11.25 -5.19
N ALA A 95 6.89 12.15 -4.64
CA ALA A 95 6.78 13.53 -5.03
C ALA A 95 7.11 14.38 -3.80
N ASP A 96 8.30 14.97 -3.81
CA ASP A 96 8.71 15.94 -2.80
C ASP A 96 8.19 17.31 -3.21
N LEU A 97 7.08 17.72 -2.59
CA LEU A 97 6.37 18.97 -2.80
C LEU A 97 6.51 19.91 -1.59
N GLN A 98 7.53 19.71 -0.74
CA GLN A 98 7.70 20.50 0.48
C GLN A 98 8.06 21.97 0.21
N SER A 99 8.57 22.28 -0.97
CA SER A 99 8.80 23.64 -1.44
C SER A 99 8.25 23.83 -2.86
N PHE A 100 7.64 24.99 -3.12
CA PHE A 100 7.30 25.42 -4.48
C PHE A 100 8.26 26.49 -5.02
N ARG A 101 9.30 26.84 -4.25
CA ARG A 101 10.26 27.89 -4.61
C ARG A 101 11.31 27.42 -5.60
N PHE A 102 11.62 26.13 -5.59
CA PHE A 102 12.59 25.49 -6.47
C PHE A 102 12.10 24.12 -6.93
N LEU A 103 12.72 23.58 -7.98
CA LEU A 103 12.45 22.24 -8.47
C LEU A 103 13.15 21.22 -7.56
N THR A 104 12.37 20.34 -6.94
CA THR A 104 12.91 19.15 -6.26
C THR A 104 13.28 18.07 -7.29
N ASP A 105 13.89 16.97 -6.83
CA ASP A 105 14.48 15.94 -7.69
C ASP A 105 13.56 15.46 -8.83
N ARG A 106 12.26 15.31 -8.54
CA ARG A 106 11.28 14.73 -9.48
C ARG A 106 10.34 15.75 -10.10
N MET A 107 10.50 17.04 -9.79
CA MET A 107 9.80 18.11 -10.49
C MET A 107 10.50 18.45 -11.81
N ASP A 108 9.69 18.67 -12.85
CA ASP A 108 10.15 19.09 -14.17
C ASP A 108 9.96 20.60 -14.37
N LYS A 109 8.76 21.11 -14.03
CA LYS A 109 8.41 22.53 -14.18
C LYS A 109 7.46 22.98 -13.06
N ILE A 110 7.61 24.24 -12.64
CA ILE A 110 6.61 24.95 -11.84
C ILE A 110 6.11 26.14 -12.66
N ASP A 111 4.80 26.19 -12.92
CA ASP A 111 4.13 27.34 -13.53
C ASP A 111 3.46 28.19 -12.45
N ARG A 112 3.89 29.45 -12.36
CA ARG A 112 3.42 30.40 -11.35
C ARG A 112 2.42 31.42 -11.92
N ASN A 113 2.03 31.27 -13.18
CA ASN A 113 1.08 32.18 -13.84
C ASN A 113 -0.37 31.84 -13.51
N THR A 114 -0.62 30.69 -12.89
CA THR A 114 -1.93 30.22 -12.42
C THR A 114 -2.00 30.30 -10.89
N MET A 115 -3.21 30.28 -10.33
CA MET A 115 -3.42 30.14 -8.88
C MET A 115 -4.58 29.17 -8.64
N PRO A 116 -4.38 28.01 -7.98
CA PRO A 116 -3.11 27.47 -7.47
C PRO A 116 -2.05 27.26 -8.55
N TRP A 117 -0.76 27.27 -8.18
CA TRP A 117 0.35 27.00 -9.10
C TRP A 117 0.24 25.60 -9.72
N GLU A 118 0.83 25.42 -10.91
CA GLU A 118 0.90 24.12 -11.58
C GLU A 118 2.31 23.54 -11.45
N ILE A 119 2.41 22.28 -11.05
CA ILE A 119 3.66 21.55 -10.89
C ILE A 119 3.62 20.34 -11.81
N THR A 120 4.54 20.29 -12.76
CA THR A 120 4.70 19.14 -13.65
C THR A 120 5.77 18.23 -13.08
N MET A 121 5.42 16.97 -12.80
CA MET A 121 6.39 15.95 -12.40
C MET A 121 7.09 15.37 -13.64
N LYS A 122 8.34 14.94 -13.47
CA LYS A 122 9.07 14.23 -14.52
C LYS A 122 8.29 12.98 -14.94
N PRO A 123 8.25 12.65 -16.25
CA PRO A 123 7.56 11.45 -16.71
C PRO A 123 8.14 10.18 -16.12
N ASP A 124 7.28 9.36 -15.53
CA ASP A 124 7.65 8.06 -14.99
C ASP A 124 7.71 7.00 -16.07
N LEU A 125 8.73 6.14 -16.00
CA LEU A 125 8.85 4.97 -16.85
C LEU A 125 8.37 3.72 -16.12
N ILE A 126 7.82 2.76 -16.87
CA ILE A 126 7.59 1.39 -16.39
C ILE A 126 8.94 0.80 -15.93
N ARG A 127 8.93 0.11 -14.80
CA ARG A 127 10.15 -0.45 -14.16
C ARG A 127 9.97 -1.88 -13.64
N ASN A 128 8.98 -2.60 -14.18
CA ASN A 128 8.69 -3.99 -13.85
C ASN A 128 9.82 -4.96 -14.20
N ASP A 129 10.60 -4.66 -15.24
CA ASP A 129 11.77 -5.44 -15.66
C ASP A 129 13.11 -4.87 -15.13
N ALA A 130 13.07 -3.68 -14.50
CA ALA A 130 14.27 -3.04 -14.00
C ALA A 130 14.75 -3.74 -12.72
N ARG A 131 16.06 -4.02 -12.64
CA ARG A 131 16.66 -4.65 -11.44
C ARG A 131 16.21 -3.97 -10.14
N TYR A 132 16.02 -4.75 -9.09
CA TYR A 132 15.67 -4.22 -7.78
C TYR A 132 16.80 -3.33 -7.27
N ALA A 133 16.43 -2.12 -6.83
CA ALA A 133 17.31 -1.17 -6.20
C ALA A 133 16.57 -0.60 -5.00
N PHE A 134 17.15 -0.81 -3.82
CA PHE A 134 16.58 -0.31 -2.59
C PHE A 134 16.77 1.20 -2.48
N PHE A 135 15.72 1.89 -2.06
CA PHE A 135 15.79 3.25 -1.55
C PHE A 135 14.72 3.39 -0.46
N VAL A 136 14.94 4.32 0.46
CA VAL A 136 14.00 4.56 1.57
C VAL A 136 12.77 5.26 1.02
N ASP A 137 11.61 4.67 1.25
CA ASP A 137 10.32 5.26 0.94
C ASP A 137 9.49 5.46 2.21
N ARG A 138 8.18 5.68 2.07
CA ARG A 138 7.24 5.75 3.20
C ARG A 138 6.09 4.77 3.06
N ASN A 139 6.31 3.66 2.36
CA ASN A 139 5.31 2.61 2.16
C ASN A 139 3.94 3.16 1.70
N GLY A 140 3.93 4.18 0.84
CA GLY A 140 2.72 4.80 0.29
C GLY A 140 2.05 5.85 1.18
N LEU A 141 2.62 6.18 2.34
CA LEU A 141 2.15 7.27 3.20
C LEU A 141 2.60 8.65 2.71
N ASP A 142 1.81 9.65 3.03
CA ASP A 142 2.10 11.06 2.80
C ASP A 142 2.42 11.80 4.12
N GLU A 143 3.21 12.85 4.03
CA GLU A 143 3.45 13.79 5.14
C GLU A 143 3.29 15.22 4.64
N ILE A 144 2.34 15.92 5.22
CA ILE A 144 2.16 17.35 4.96
C ILE A 144 3.28 18.12 5.65
N GLY A 145 4.01 18.91 4.87
CA GLY A 145 5.22 19.57 5.31
C GLY A 145 5.57 20.74 4.38
N THR A 146 6.17 21.79 4.94
CA THR A 146 6.71 22.91 4.18
C THR A 146 8.16 23.12 4.60
N ALA A 147 9.02 23.46 3.64
CA ALA A 147 10.41 23.81 3.92
C ALA A 147 10.55 25.25 4.44
N GLU A 148 9.54 26.11 4.21
CA GLU A 148 9.59 27.54 4.51
C GLU A 148 8.77 27.95 5.73
N GLY A 149 7.70 27.22 6.03
CA GLY A 149 6.82 27.50 7.16
C GLY A 149 7.24 26.78 8.43
N VAL A 150 6.84 27.34 9.57
CA VAL A 150 6.98 26.67 10.88
C VAL A 150 5.82 25.68 11.08
N ASN A 151 4.64 26.00 10.55
CA ASN A 151 3.42 25.21 10.75
C ASN A 151 2.78 24.79 9.42
N PRO A 152 3.01 23.54 8.96
CA PRO A 152 2.50 23.05 7.69
C PRO A 152 0.97 22.89 7.65
N TRP A 153 0.30 22.89 8.80
CA TRP A 153 -1.14 22.64 8.87
C TRP A 153 -1.98 23.78 8.31
N TRP A 154 -1.52 25.03 8.44
CA TRP A 154 -2.25 26.21 7.93
C TRP A 154 -1.38 27.18 7.13
N GLN A 155 -0.05 27.00 7.10
CA GLN A 155 0.85 27.79 6.25
C GLN A 155 1.22 27.09 4.94
N GLY A 156 0.84 25.82 4.77
CA GLY A 156 1.14 25.06 3.55
C GLY A 156 0.18 25.41 2.42
N ASP A 157 0.75 25.68 1.24
CA ASP A 157 0.01 25.98 0.01
C ASP A 157 -0.48 24.72 -0.70
N TYR A 158 -1.39 24.90 -1.66
CA TYR A 158 -1.81 23.86 -2.59
C TYR A 158 -1.30 24.16 -4.01
N ALA A 159 -1.08 23.11 -4.79
CA ALA A 159 -0.76 23.20 -6.21
C ALA A 159 -1.46 22.09 -6.99
N TRP A 160 -1.75 22.37 -8.26
CA TRP A 160 -2.15 21.34 -9.21
C TRP A 160 -0.91 20.58 -9.65
N VAL A 161 -0.86 19.28 -9.36
CA VAL A 161 0.30 18.43 -9.64
C VAL A 161 -0.04 17.46 -10.77
N HIS A 162 0.75 17.52 -11.84
CA HIS A 162 0.59 16.71 -13.04
C HIS A 162 1.55 15.53 -13.00
N PHE A 163 0.99 14.33 -12.79
CA PHE A 163 1.69 13.06 -12.88
C PHE A 163 1.57 12.51 -14.29
N SER A 164 2.66 11.90 -14.78
CA SER A 164 2.65 11.21 -16.05
C SER A 164 3.39 9.88 -16.00
N LEU A 165 2.84 8.86 -16.66
CA LEU A 165 3.45 7.54 -16.82
C LEU A 165 3.58 7.25 -18.32
N VAL A 166 4.78 6.92 -18.76
CA VAL A 166 5.12 6.54 -20.13
C VAL A 166 5.05 5.01 -20.23
N PRO A 167 4.04 4.46 -20.93
CA PRO A 167 3.97 3.03 -21.16
C PRO A 167 4.92 2.59 -22.28
N ASP A 168 5.21 1.29 -22.32
CA ASP A 168 6.07 0.71 -23.35
C ASP A 168 5.50 0.93 -24.75
N GLY A 169 6.39 1.33 -25.66
CA GLY A 169 6.01 1.68 -27.03
C GLY A 169 5.03 2.87 -27.14
N ARG A 170 4.81 3.63 -26.04
CA ARG A 170 3.87 4.76 -25.97
C ARG A 170 2.45 4.39 -26.39
N LYS A 171 2.01 3.19 -26.00
CA LYS A 171 0.68 2.66 -26.28
C LYS A 171 -0.06 2.36 -24.98
N PRO A 172 -1.40 2.42 -24.97
CA PRO A 172 -2.15 2.07 -23.78
C PRO A 172 -1.95 0.59 -23.46
N ILE A 173 -1.85 0.26 -22.17
CA ILE A 173 -1.73 -1.12 -21.69
C ILE A 173 -3.03 -1.87 -22.07
N ALA A 174 -2.88 -2.88 -22.93
CA ALA A 174 -4.01 -3.58 -23.52
C ALA A 174 -4.89 -4.24 -22.44
N GLY A 175 -6.21 -4.04 -22.52
CA GLY A 175 -7.18 -4.63 -21.58
C GLY A 175 -7.16 -4.05 -20.16
N LYS A 176 -6.25 -3.12 -19.84
CA LYS A 176 -6.07 -2.59 -18.50
C LYS A 176 -6.48 -1.11 -18.36
N GLU A 177 -6.83 -0.75 -17.15
CA GLU A 177 -6.90 0.62 -16.64
C GLU A 177 -5.70 0.87 -15.73
N VAL A 178 -5.18 2.10 -15.74
CA VAL A 178 -4.02 2.51 -14.93
C VAL A 178 -4.46 3.48 -13.85
N PHE A 179 -3.95 3.29 -12.64
CA PHE A 179 -4.27 4.12 -11.48
C PHE A 179 -3.00 4.59 -10.79
N LEU A 180 -3.05 5.81 -10.27
CA LEU A 180 -2.07 6.38 -9.34
C LEU A 180 -2.51 6.06 -7.90
N LEU A 181 -1.76 5.20 -7.22
CA LEU A 181 -2.12 4.68 -5.91
C LEU A 181 -1.16 5.17 -4.83
N GLY A 182 -1.72 5.59 -3.70
CA GLY A 182 -1.02 5.98 -2.48
C GLY A 182 -2.02 6.58 -1.49
N SER A 183 -1.54 7.02 -0.32
CA SER A 183 -2.39 7.74 0.65
C SER A 183 -3.01 9.00 0.03
N LEU A 184 -2.31 9.63 -0.91
CA LEU A 184 -2.78 10.79 -1.70
C LEU A 184 -4.06 10.54 -2.51
N THR A 185 -4.37 9.28 -2.83
CA THR A 185 -5.64 8.86 -3.48
C THR A 185 -6.50 8.01 -2.55
N GLY A 186 -6.16 7.94 -1.26
CA GLY A 186 -6.84 7.12 -0.27
C GLY A 186 -6.67 5.61 -0.47
N ASN A 187 -5.69 5.18 -1.26
CA ASN A 187 -5.49 3.79 -1.70
C ASN A 187 -6.75 3.18 -2.35
N GLN A 188 -7.51 3.98 -3.10
CA GLN A 188 -8.75 3.54 -3.76
C GLN A 188 -8.62 3.55 -5.27
N LEU A 189 -9.15 2.51 -5.92
CA LEU A 189 -9.25 2.42 -7.38
C LEU A 189 -10.58 3.01 -7.86
N GLY A 190 -10.57 4.31 -8.11
CA GLY A 190 -11.71 5.07 -8.64
C GLY A 190 -11.30 6.27 -9.45
N ASP A 191 -12.25 7.14 -9.78
CA ASP A 191 -12.03 8.30 -10.64
C ASP A 191 -10.98 9.27 -10.10
N THR A 192 -10.79 9.35 -8.80
CA THR A 192 -9.73 10.17 -8.15
C THR A 192 -8.32 9.65 -8.42
N SER A 193 -8.17 8.36 -8.70
CA SER A 193 -6.87 7.69 -8.93
C SER A 193 -6.61 7.32 -10.39
N ARG A 194 -7.68 7.15 -11.19
CA ARG A 194 -7.61 6.69 -12.58
C ARG A 194 -6.82 7.67 -13.44
N MET A 195 -5.83 7.17 -14.17
CA MET A 195 -5.08 7.92 -15.15
C MET A 195 -5.73 7.84 -16.53
N GLN A 196 -5.64 8.92 -17.29
CA GLN A 196 -6.17 9.00 -18.66
C GLN A 196 -5.02 8.89 -19.64
N PHE A 197 -5.16 8.02 -20.64
CA PHE A 197 -4.18 7.92 -21.72
C PHE A 197 -4.40 9.06 -22.71
N ASP A 198 -3.37 9.86 -22.97
CA ASP A 198 -3.37 10.87 -24.02
C ASP A 198 -2.69 10.29 -25.27
N GLU A 199 -3.47 10.07 -26.34
CA GLU A 199 -2.98 9.51 -27.59
C GLU A 199 -1.98 10.44 -28.31
N ALA A 200 -2.12 11.75 -28.16
CA ALA A 200 -1.25 12.71 -28.84
C ALA A 200 0.17 12.70 -28.27
N SER A 201 0.31 12.57 -26.95
CA SER A 201 1.60 12.51 -26.27
C SER A 201 2.08 11.08 -25.98
N GLY A 202 1.20 10.09 -26.09
CA GLY A 202 1.51 8.67 -25.89
C GLY A 202 1.81 8.32 -24.43
N LEU A 203 1.17 9.01 -23.47
CA LEU A 203 1.42 8.83 -22.04
C LEU A 203 0.13 8.95 -21.21
N TYR A 204 0.13 8.29 -20.06
CA TYR A 204 -0.94 8.39 -19.08
C TYR A 204 -0.76 9.66 -18.26
N ARG A 205 -1.84 10.39 -17.98
CA ARG A 205 -1.86 11.62 -17.18
C ARG A 205 -2.83 11.54 -16.02
N LYS A 206 -2.45 12.18 -14.92
CA LYS A 206 -3.34 12.46 -13.81
C LYS A 206 -2.95 13.79 -13.16
N THR A 207 -3.92 14.67 -13.00
CA THR A 207 -3.77 15.91 -12.25
C THR A 207 -4.46 15.78 -10.90
N LEU A 208 -3.78 16.17 -9.82
CA LEU A 208 -4.33 16.20 -8.46
C LEU A 208 -4.05 17.53 -7.79
N LEU A 209 -5.00 18.05 -7.02
CA LEU A 209 -4.76 19.18 -6.13
C LEU A 209 -4.11 18.66 -4.84
N LEU A 210 -2.82 18.90 -4.67
CA LEU A 210 -2.06 18.45 -3.51
C LEU A 210 -1.57 19.62 -2.68
N LYS A 211 -1.49 19.41 -1.37
CA LYS A 211 -0.89 20.38 -0.45
C LYS A 211 0.63 20.23 -0.49
N GLN A 212 1.39 21.21 -0.01
CA GLN A 212 2.81 21.02 0.24
C GLN A 212 3.06 19.83 1.18
N GLY A 213 4.01 18.99 0.81
CA GLY A 213 4.34 17.78 1.54
C GLY A 213 5.13 16.77 0.73
N TYR A 214 5.42 15.64 1.36
CA TYR A 214 6.06 14.50 0.72
C TYR A 214 5.01 13.41 0.46
N TYR A 215 4.89 12.97 -0.78
CA TYR A 215 3.89 11.98 -1.19
C TYR A 215 4.54 10.74 -1.76
N SER A 216 4.31 9.58 -1.15
CA SER A 216 4.66 8.29 -1.73
C SER A 216 3.53 7.73 -2.61
N TYR A 217 3.87 7.24 -3.80
CA TYR A 217 2.92 6.76 -4.78
C TYR A 217 3.47 5.64 -5.66
N GLN A 218 2.57 4.89 -6.29
CA GLN A 218 2.90 3.87 -7.27
C GLN A 218 1.84 3.82 -8.36
N TYR A 219 2.17 3.21 -9.48
CA TYR A 219 1.21 2.88 -10.52
C TYR A 219 0.73 1.44 -10.36
N VAL A 220 -0.56 1.22 -10.56
CA VAL A 220 -1.16 -0.11 -10.56
C VAL A 220 -2.13 -0.25 -11.71
N THR A 221 -2.34 -1.48 -12.14
CA THR A 221 -3.28 -1.81 -13.22
C THR A 221 -4.45 -2.62 -12.71
N ARG A 222 -5.61 -2.48 -13.35
CA ARG A 222 -6.78 -3.34 -13.16
C ARG A 222 -7.37 -3.70 -14.52
N ASP A 223 -7.95 -4.88 -14.68
CA ASP A 223 -8.69 -5.21 -15.89
C ASP A 223 -9.88 -4.27 -16.10
N LYS A 224 -10.12 -3.83 -17.34
CA LYS A 224 -11.21 -2.88 -17.68
C LYS A 224 -12.61 -3.34 -17.27
N ASN A 225 -12.82 -4.64 -17.21
CA ASN A 225 -14.07 -5.27 -16.79
C ASN A 225 -13.92 -6.04 -15.46
N GLY A 226 -12.74 -5.94 -14.83
CA GLY A 226 -12.44 -6.66 -13.61
C GLY A 226 -12.87 -5.87 -12.38
N GLN A 227 -13.59 -6.55 -11.48
CA GLN A 227 -13.54 -6.20 -10.07
C GLN A 227 -12.28 -6.82 -9.50
N GLY A 228 -11.46 -6.05 -8.77
CA GLY A 228 -10.22 -6.60 -8.24
C GLY A 228 -9.26 -5.55 -7.70
N LEU A 229 -8.20 -6.09 -7.11
CA LEU A 229 -7.07 -5.37 -6.55
C LEU A 229 -6.22 -4.71 -7.64
N GLY A 230 -5.54 -3.63 -7.27
CA GLY A 230 -4.57 -3.01 -8.16
C GLY A 230 -3.31 -3.86 -8.23
N ASP A 231 -2.91 -4.26 -9.43
CA ASP A 231 -1.72 -5.07 -9.67
C ASP A 231 -0.55 -4.20 -10.19
N PRO A 232 0.57 -4.10 -9.44
CA PRO A 232 1.77 -3.41 -9.88
C PRO A 232 2.59 -4.17 -10.92
N ALA A 233 2.30 -5.44 -11.22
CA ALA A 233 3.16 -6.31 -12.04
C ALA A 233 3.51 -5.74 -13.43
N LEU A 234 2.58 -5.05 -14.09
CA LEU A 234 2.77 -4.46 -15.42
C LEU A 234 3.41 -3.06 -15.41
N THR A 235 3.66 -2.49 -14.23
CA THR A 235 4.12 -1.09 -14.11
C THR A 235 5.35 -0.99 -13.21
N GLU A 236 5.21 -1.33 -11.93
CA GLU A 236 6.31 -1.28 -10.96
C GLU A 236 7.08 -2.61 -10.86
N GLY A 237 6.38 -3.73 -11.07
CA GLY A 237 6.89 -5.08 -10.85
C GLY A 237 6.70 -5.57 -9.41
N ASN A 238 7.13 -6.81 -9.19
CA ASN A 238 7.04 -7.48 -7.90
C ASN A 238 8.39 -8.10 -7.54
N TYR A 239 8.98 -7.67 -6.43
CA TYR A 239 10.29 -8.15 -5.97
C TYR A 239 10.21 -8.58 -4.51
N TRP A 240 10.57 -9.83 -4.22
CA TRP A 240 10.62 -10.38 -2.86
C TRP A 240 11.41 -9.48 -1.90
N GLU A 241 12.45 -8.82 -2.41
CA GLU A 241 13.35 -7.97 -1.64
C GLU A 241 12.75 -6.63 -1.21
N THR A 242 11.59 -6.24 -1.74
CA THR A 242 10.93 -4.96 -1.42
C THR A 242 10.59 -4.85 0.06
N GLU A 243 10.87 -3.69 0.65
CA GLU A 243 10.48 -3.36 2.00
C GLU A 243 8.96 -3.11 2.06
N ASN A 244 8.28 -3.78 2.99
CA ASN A 244 6.85 -3.61 3.23
C ASN A 244 6.59 -3.73 4.73
N ASP A 245 5.65 -2.92 5.22
CA ASP A 245 5.11 -3.02 6.57
C ASP A 245 3.82 -3.82 6.57
N TYR A 246 3.75 -4.87 7.38
CA TYR A 246 2.55 -5.65 7.61
C TYR A 246 1.97 -5.36 8.98
N GLN A 247 0.70 -4.97 9.02
CA GLN A 247 -0.06 -4.80 10.26
C GLN A 247 -0.99 -5.99 10.45
N LEU A 248 -0.93 -6.58 11.65
CA LEU A 248 -1.74 -7.72 12.06
C LEU A 248 -2.82 -7.21 13.01
N LEU A 249 -4.07 -7.58 12.77
CA LEU A 249 -5.21 -7.23 13.59
C LEU A 249 -5.95 -8.51 13.94
N PHE A 250 -5.97 -8.88 15.22
CA PHE A 250 -6.70 -10.05 15.67
C PHE A 250 -7.96 -9.62 16.40
N TYR A 251 -9.10 -9.95 15.80
CA TYR A 251 -10.42 -9.69 16.34
C TYR A 251 -10.98 -10.92 17.02
N PHE A 252 -11.66 -10.70 18.14
CA PHE A 252 -12.42 -11.69 18.87
C PHE A 252 -13.86 -11.24 19.05
N ARG A 253 -14.80 -12.18 18.96
CA ARG A 253 -16.21 -11.97 19.30
C ARG A 253 -16.61 -13.00 20.35
N SER A 254 -16.97 -12.50 21.53
CA SER A 254 -17.52 -13.31 22.61
C SER A 254 -18.85 -13.96 22.22
N MET A 255 -19.19 -15.10 22.83
CA MET A 255 -20.51 -15.73 22.62
C MET A 255 -21.62 -14.77 23.11
N GLY A 256 -22.57 -14.45 22.23
CA GLY A 256 -23.59 -13.43 22.51
C GLY A 256 -23.08 -11.98 22.42
N GLY A 257 -21.81 -11.78 22.07
CA GLY A 257 -21.21 -10.47 21.84
C GLY A 257 -21.88 -9.75 20.66
N ARG A 258 -22.05 -8.43 20.82
CA ARG A 258 -22.73 -7.58 19.82
C ARG A 258 -21.78 -6.89 18.84
N HIS A 259 -20.47 -7.04 19.03
CA HIS A 259 -19.44 -6.39 18.21
C HIS A 259 -18.16 -7.24 18.15
N ASP A 260 -17.30 -6.94 17.18
CA ASP A 260 -15.95 -7.50 17.09
C ASP A 260 -15.00 -6.65 17.92
N GLU A 261 -14.32 -7.28 18.88
CA GLU A 261 -13.33 -6.66 19.75
C GLU A 261 -11.96 -6.82 19.10
N LEU A 262 -11.20 -5.74 18.90
CA LEU A 262 -9.80 -5.85 18.49
C LEU A 262 -8.96 -6.14 19.73
N VAL A 263 -8.44 -7.37 19.83
CA VAL A 263 -7.82 -7.87 21.07
C VAL A 263 -6.31 -8.03 20.97
N GLY A 264 -5.75 -7.88 19.78
CA GLY A 264 -4.31 -7.89 19.55
C GLY A 264 -3.94 -7.14 18.28
N VAL A 265 -2.83 -6.42 18.34
CA VAL A 265 -2.21 -5.74 17.19
C VAL A 265 -0.75 -6.12 17.12
N GLY A 266 -0.27 -6.40 15.90
CA GLY A 266 1.12 -6.72 15.63
C GLY A 266 1.62 -5.92 14.43
N ARG A 267 2.93 -5.72 14.35
CA ARG A 267 3.58 -5.12 13.19
C ARG A 267 4.83 -5.89 12.81
N LEU A 268 5.11 -5.92 11.53
CA LEU A 268 6.17 -6.70 10.93
C LEU A 268 6.73 -5.92 9.75
N ASN A 269 8.04 -5.70 9.69
CA ASN A 269 8.68 -5.07 8.55
C ASN A 269 9.50 -6.13 7.80
N SER A 270 9.34 -6.17 6.48
CA SER A 270 9.91 -7.23 5.66
C SER A 270 11.42 -7.19 5.51
N ARG A 271 12.07 -6.09 5.88
CA ARG A 271 13.53 -5.95 5.85
C ARG A 271 14.17 -6.31 7.19
N LEU A 272 13.55 -5.89 8.30
CA LEU A 272 14.08 -6.10 9.66
C LEU A 272 13.97 -7.54 10.16
N GLN A 273 13.10 -8.35 9.56
CA GLN A 273 12.79 -9.71 10.03
C GLN A 273 13.04 -10.80 8.96
N ARG A 274 13.96 -10.57 8.03
CA ARG A 274 14.46 -11.63 7.14
C ARG A 274 15.45 -12.49 7.91
N ASN A 275 15.11 -13.76 8.11
CA ASN A 275 16.10 -14.78 8.45
C ASN A 275 16.80 -15.24 7.17
#